data_AF-D8Q3I6-F1
#
_entry.id   AF-D8Q3I6-F1
#
_cell.length_a   1.000
_cell.length_b   1.000
_cell.length_c   1.000
_cell.angle_alpha   90.00
_cell.angle_beta   90.00
_cell.angle_gamma   90.00
#
_symmetry.space_group_name_H-M   'P 1'
#
loop_
_entity.id
_entity.type
_entity.pdbx_description
1 polymer ?
#
loop_
_entity_poly.entity_id
_entity_poly.type
_entity_poly.pdbx_seq_one_letter_code
_entity_poly.pdbx_strand_id
1 'polypeptide(L)'
;MGQHWALANLDGKTKTRVCPGKGFWQLGSTVFDMLRPRKLVTATDVQVETRGAVMQRQPHWSDSECIFILPNELIDAVFAQLDDWIELVFLCATYRDLWNIGARHLISFAEQRLAKCSAIEQRLIVLGDYNDEGFFPPSLHIPGPEVIDIFSPPGTDAIYSDHQEECSIKSRLNMPFFTARPDEYMRDRAYHNESQKITFLLEQVLPIEWCSVDQSGFVLRNLSKGEYVTGKAMAKFNKDRKPKRTSIFDADPCLGSAVLSRICWSHCSNLPADRNITDVWAGDRFDIVSENDFDRECKMGAERDSMREDDIGNMAPSITKWVDVSKEVLAEIEASLLK
;
A
#
# COMPACT_ATOMS: atom_id res chain seq x y z
N MET A 1 -24.79 -0.98 18.62
CA MET A 1 -23.35 -1.32 18.53
C MET A 1 -22.95 -1.18 17.08
N GLY A 2 -21.80 -0.58 16.78
CA GLY A 2 -21.33 -0.41 15.41
C GLY A 2 -20.75 -1.71 14.88
N GLN A 3 -20.94 -1.98 13.58
CA GLN A 3 -20.30 -3.08 12.89
C GLN A 3 -18.79 -2.81 12.74
N HIS A 4 -17.92 -3.79 13.01
CA HIS A 4 -16.50 -3.68 12.69
C HIS A 4 -16.25 -4.11 11.25
N TRP A 5 -15.33 -3.42 10.59
CA TRP A 5 -14.98 -3.72 9.21
C TRP A 5 -13.47 -3.91 9.07
N ALA A 6 -13.07 -4.74 8.12
CA ALA A 6 -11.68 -5.00 7.79
C ALA A 6 -11.47 -5.04 6.27
N LEU A 7 -10.48 -4.31 5.77
CA LEU A 7 -9.93 -4.48 4.43
C LEU A 7 -8.87 -5.58 4.51
N ALA A 8 -9.02 -6.66 3.75
CA ALA A 8 -8.08 -7.76 3.70
C ALA A 8 -7.47 -7.89 2.29
N ASN A 9 -6.16 -7.99 2.23
CA ASN A 9 -5.42 -8.51 1.10
C ASN A 9 -5.14 -10.01 1.37
N LEU A 10 -5.87 -10.86 0.67
CA LEU A 10 -5.88 -12.31 0.93
C LEU A 10 -4.60 -13.00 0.43
N ASP A 11 -3.98 -12.44 -0.61
CA ASP A 11 -2.75 -12.98 -1.19
C ASP A 11 -1.52 -12.47 -0.44
N GLY A 12 -1.50 -11.16 -0.12
CA GLY A 12 -0.45 -10.57 0.72
C GLY A 12 -0.53 -10.93 2.20
N LYS A 13 -1.64 -11.55 2.64
CA LYS A 13 -1.93 -11.87 4.06
C LYS A 13 -1.80 -10.64 4.96
N THR A 14 -2.41 -9.53 4.53
CA THR A 14 -2.43 -8.27 5.28
C THR A 14 -3.87 -7.82 5.51
N LYS A 15 -4.14 -7.18 6.65
CA LYS A 15 -5.48 -6.65 7.00
C LYS A 15 -5.38 -5.25 7.58
N THR A 16 -6.33 -4.37 7.26
CA THR A 16 -6.49 -3.06 7.92
C THR A 16 -7.87 -3.01 8.54
N ARG A 17 -7.99 -2.63 9.81
CA ARG A 17 -9.30 -2.28 10.37
C ARG A 17 -9.82 -1.01 9.70
N VAL A 18 -11.05 -1.06 9.22
CA VAL A 18 -11.69 0.07 8.56
C VAL A 18 -12.92 0.51 9.34
N CYS A 19 -13.15 1.81 9.37
CA CYS A 19 -14.36 2.39 9.92
C CYS A 19 -15.16 2.96 8.74
N PRO A 20 -16.34 2.40 8.41
CA PRO A 20 -17.20 3.00 7.41
C PRO A 20 -17.54 4.43 7.78
N GLY A 21 -17.48 5.34 6.81
CA GLY A 21 -17.72 6.77 7.02
C GLY A 21 -16.63 7.62 6.37
N LYS A 22 -16.44 8.85 6.87
CA LYS A 22 -15.53 9.83 6.26
C LYS A 22 -14.08 9.33 6.12
N GLY A 23 -13.62 8.49 7.04
CA GLY A 23 -12.27 7.90 6.98
C GLY A 23 -12.10 6.79 5.95
N PHE A 24 -13.20 6.18 5.49
CA PHE A 24 -13.14 5.03 4.56
C PHE A 24 -12.42 5.37 3.26
N TRP A 25 -12.71 6.54 2.69
CA TRP A 25 -12.12 6.98 1.42
C TRP A 25 -10.64 7.33 1.51
N GLN A 26 -10.12 7.60 2.71
CA GLN A 26 -8.70 7.87 2.92
C GLN A 26 -7.85 6.62 2.67
N LEU A 27 -8.45 5.44 2.82
CA LEU A 27 -7.84 4.15 2.48
C LEU A 27 -7.69 3.94 0.97
N GLY A 28 -8.32 4.76 0.14
CA GLY A 28 -8.12 4.68 -1.31
C GLY A 28 -6.65 4.79 -1.69
N SER A 29 -5.91 5.68 -1.01
CA SER A 29 -4.47 5.81 -1.23
C SER A 29 -3.69 4.55 -0.84
N THR A 30 -4.10 3.91 0.25
CA THR A 30 -3.54 2.64 0.72
C THR A 30 -3.79 1.52 -0.28
N VAL A 31 -5.04 1.37 -0.76
CA VAL A 31 -5.38 0.36 -1.77
C VAL A 31 -4.66 0.62 -3.09
N PHE A 32 -4.55 1.87 -3.51
CA PHE A 32 -3.75 2.24 -4.67
C PHE A 32 -2.28 1.82 -4.50
N ASP A 33 -1.71 2.10 -3.33
CA ASP A 33 -0.34 1.73 -2.99
C ASP A 33 -0.13 0.20 -2.91
N MET A 34 -1.16 -0.57 -2.54
CA MET A 34 -1.14 -2.05 -2.57
C MET A 34 -1.11 -2.61 -3.99
N LEU A 35 -1.90 -2.03 -4.90
CA LEU A 35 -2.14 -2.59 -6.23
C LEU A 35 -1.15 -2.14 -7.31
N ARG A 36 -0.46 -1.02 -7.10
CA ARG A 36 0.46 -0.49 -8.09
C ARG A 36 1.81 -1.22 -8.09
N PRO A 37 2.39 -1.48 -9.27
CA PRO A 37 3.76 -1.90 -9.44
C PRO A 37 4.63 -0.84 -8.80
N ARG A 38 5.40 -1.26 -7.81
CA ARG A 38 6.44 -0.42 -7.24
C ARG A 38 7.69 -0.70 -8.03
N LYS A 39 8.29 0.35 -8.59
CA LYS A 39 9.66 0.25 -9.05
C LYS A 39 10.51 0.03 -7.80
N LEU A 40 10.97 -1.20 -7.58
CA LEU A 40 11.95 -1.49 -6.54
C LEU A 40 13.20 -0.69 -6.92
N VAL A 41 13.54 0.29 -6.09
CA VAL A 41 14.86 0.90 -6.15
C VAL A 41 15.79 -0.13 -5.55
N THR A 42 16.69 -0.65 -6.38
CA THR A 42 17.60 -1.68 -5.94
C THR A 42 18.63 -1.05 -5.01
N ALA A 43 19.09 -1.79 -3.99
CA ALA A 43 20.20 -1.33 -3.14
C ALA A 43 21.44 -0.87 -3.94
N THR A 44 21.61 -1.36 -5.17
CA THR A 44 22.68 -0.95 -6.10
C THR A 44 22.48 0.43 -6.73
N ASP A 45 21.24 0.95 -6.79
CA ASP A 45 20.94 2.27 -7.35
C ASP A 45 21.25 3.40 -6.38
N VAL A 46 21.25 3.10 -5.08
CA VAL A 46 21.61 4.08 -4.05
C VAL A 46 23.11 4.22 -4.04
N GLN A 47 23.59 5.33 -4.62
CA GLN A 47 24.95 5.78 -4.44
C GLN A 47 25.12 6.18 -2.97
N VAL A 48 25.37 5.18 -2.13
CA VAL A 48 26.00 5.43 -0.83
C VAL A 48 27.28 6.15 -1.18
N GLU A 49 27.47 7.36 -0.65
CA GLU A 49 28.76 8.02 -0.71
C GLU A 49 29.77 7.08 -0.05
N THR A 50 30.39 6.19 -0.84
CA THR A 50 31.66 5.57 -0.51
C THR A 50 32.60 6.76 -0.44
N ARG A 51 32.71 7.34 0.76
CA ARG A 51 33.66 8.38 1.12
C ARG A 51 34.91 8.09 0.31
N GLY A 52 35.16 8.93 -0.70
CA GLY A 52 36.31 8.75 -1.58
C GLY A 52 37.52 8.58 -0.67
N ALA A 53 38.21 7.45 -0.83
CA ALA A 53 39.47 7.11 -0.17
C ALA A 53 39.65 7.74 1.22
N VAL A 54 39.05 7.12 2.25
CA VAL A 54 39.66 7.01 3.59
C VAL A 54 40.49 8.25 3.97
N MET A 55 39.83 9.37 4.32
CA MET A 55 40.39 10.11 5.44
C MET A 55 40.29 9.15 6.61
N GLN A 56 41.41 8.46 6.89
CA GLN A 56 41.57 7.59 8.04
C GLN A 56 40.92 8.34 9.20
N ARG A 57 39.91 7.72 9.84
CA ARG A 57 39.37 8.22 11.10
C ARG A 57 40.60 8.44 11.97
N GLN A 58 41.04 9.69 12.14
CA GLN A 58 42.08 10.01 13.10
C GLN A 58 41.45 9.63 14.42
N PRO A 59 41.86 8.51 15.03
CA PRO A 59 41.13 8.02 16.17
C PRO A 59 41.45 9.05 17.26
N HIS A 60 40.44 9.78 17.72
CA HIS A 60 40.58 10.53 18.95
C HIS A 60 40.66 9.47 20.05
N TRP A 61 41.90 9.11 20.44
CA TRP A 61 42.23 7.98 21.32
C TRP A 61 41.66 8.06 22.75
N SER A 62 40.73 8.96 23.03
CA SER A 62 40.27 9.22 24.39
C SER A 62 39.05 8.40 24.81
N ASP A 63 38.22 7.88 23.90
CA ASP A 63 37.01 7.12 24.27
C ASP A 63 37.01 5.70 23.67
N SER A 64 37.57 4.74 24.42
CA SER A 64 37.62 3.31 24.05
C SER A 64 36.26 2.61 24.02
N GLU A 65 35.19 3.28 24.42
CA GLU A 65 33.84 2.70 24.54
C GLU A 65 32.92 3.02 23.36
N CYS A 66 33.44 3.60 22.28
CA CYS A 66 32.62 4.04 21.17
C CYS A 66 32.42 2.95 20.10
N ILE A 67 31.18 2.75 19.64
CA ILE A 67 30.84 1.81 18.55
C ILE A 67 31.61 2.10 17.25
N PHE A 68 32.08 3.34 17.06
CA PHE A 68 32.87 3.74 15.88
C PHE A 68 34.30 3.17 15.85
N ILE A 69 34.76 2.52 16.92
CA ILE A 69 36.02 1.76 16.94
C ILE A 69 35.86 0.42 16.23
N LEU A 70 34.63 -0.11 16.16
CA LEU A 70 34.38 -1.38 15.51
C LEU A 70 34.64 -1.28 14.00
N PRO A 71 35.22 -2.33 13.39
CA PRO A 71 35.24 -2.48 11.94
C PRO A 71 33.84 -2.38 11.35
N ASN A 72 33.74 -1.87 10.11
CA ASN A 72 32.46 -1.68 9.44
C ASN A 72 31.67 -2.99 9.31
N GLU A 73 32.34 -4.13 9.22
CA GLU A 73 31.75 -5.46 9.13
C GLU A 73 30.99 -5.84 10.41
N LEU A 74 31.50 -5.44 11.59
CA LEU A 74 30.81 -5.67 12.85
C LEU A 74 29.61 -4.73 13.01
N ILE A 75 29.74 -3.48 12.56
CA ILE A 75 28.62 -2.54 12.56
C ILE A 75 27.52 -3.03 11.60
N ASP A 76 27.90 -3.51 10.41
CA ASP A 76 26.97 -4.11 9.44
C ASP A 76 26.27 -5.35 10.01
N ALA A 77 27.00 -6.19 10.76
CA ALA A 77 26.41 -7.32 11.47
C ALA A 77 25.43 -6.90 12.58
N VAL A 78 25.66 -5.77 13.27
CA VAL A 78 24.68 -5.21 14.22
C VAL A 78 23.41 -4.79 13.50
N PHE A 79 23.51 -4.06 12.39
CA PHE A 79 22.34 -3.69 11.58
C PHE A 79 21.57 -4.91 11.07
N ALA A 80 22.25 -5.98 10.68
CA ALA A 80 21.62 -7.21 10.21
C ALA A 80 20.80 -7.96 11.29
N GLN A 81 20.98 -7.64 12.58
CA GLN A 81 20.21 -8.22 13.68
C GLN A 81 18.99 -7.36 14.06
N LEU A 82 18.83 -6.17 13.48
CA LEU A 82 17.71 -5.29 13.77
C LEU A 82 16.54 -5.59 12.83
N ASP A 83 15.53 -6.30 13.35
CA ASP A 83 14.31 -6.65 12.62
C ASP A 83 13.28 -5.51 12.60
N ASP A 84 13.40 -4.53 13.49
CA ASP A 84 12.56 -3.34 13.52
C ASP A 84 13.21 -2.19 12.72
N TRP A 85 12.51 -1.74 11.69
CA TRP A 85 12.97 -0.62 10.87
C TRP A 85 13.09 0.69 11.65
N ILE A 86 12.35 0.86 12.75
CA ILE A 86 12.45 2.04 13.60
C ILE A 86 13.81 2.06 14.30
N GLU A 87 14.24 0.91 14.82
CA GLU A 87 15.57 0.75 15.41
C GLU A 87 16.66 0.98 14.36
N LEU A 88 16.47 0.47 13.14
CA LEU A 88 17.36 0.76 12.00
C LEU A 88 17.48 2.26 11.75
N VAL A 89 16.35 2.98 11.62
CA VAL A 89 16.32 4.42 11.35
C VAL A 89 16.99 5.20 12.48
N PHE A 90 16.68 4.91 13.74
CA PHE A 90 17.28 5.61 14.86
C PHE A 90 18.78 5.37 14.92
N LEU A 91 19.24 4.12 14.73
CA LEU A 91 20.67 3.83 14.70
C LEU A 91 21.36 4.57 13.54
N CYS A 92 20.77 4.60 12.35
CA CYS A 92 21.27 5.37 11.20
C CYS A 92 21.38 6.86 11.51
N ALA A 93 20.38 7.43 12.18
CA ALA A 93 20.29 8.86 12.47
C ALA A 93 21.30 9.34 13.52
N THR A 94 21.89 8.44 14.31
CA THR A 94 22.86 8.83 15.34
C THR A 94 24.18 9.36 14.77
N TYR A 95 24.61 8.89 13.59
CA TYR A 95 25.88 9.31 12.99
C TYR A 95 25.93 9.11 11.47
N ARG A 96 26.60 10.02 10.75
CA ARG A 96 26.67 9.99 9.27
C ARG A 96 27.29 8.70 8.73
N ASP A 97 28.30 8.13 9.38
CA ASP A 97 28.89 6.87 8.90
C ASP A 97 27.93 5.68 9.13
N LEU A 98 27.10 5.72 10.18
CA LEU A 98 26.09 4.69 10.43
C LEU A 98 24.95 4.79 9.42
N TRP A 99 24.58 6.01 9.02
CA TRP A 99 23.62 6.23 7.93
C TRP A 99 24.04 5.49 6.65
N ASN A 100 25.30 5.60 6.25
CA ASN A 100 25.78 4.95 5.03
C ASN A 100 25.69 3.41 5.07
N ILE A 101 25.96 2.81 6.24
CA ILE A 101 25.86 1.37 6.42
C ILE A 101 24.38 0.98 6.47
N GLY A 102 23.62 1.60 7.37
CA GLY A 102 22.25 1.24 7.66
C GLY A 102 21.24 1.62 6.56
N ALA A 103 21.54 2.59 5.70
CA ALA A 103 20.71 2.88 4.51
C ALA A 103 20.52 1.65 3.62
N ARG A 104 21.56 0.82 3.46
CA ARG A 104 21.46 -0.44 2.71
C ARG A 104 20.51 -1.44 3.39
N HIS A 105 20.55 -1.51 4.71
CA HIS A 105 19.64 -2.34 5.50
C HIS A 105 18.20 -1.82 5.44
N LEU A 106 18.01 -0.50 5.47
CA LEU A 106 16.70 0.13 5.26
C LEU A 106 16.13 -0.15 3.87
N ILE A 107 16.94 -0.09 2.81
CA ILE A 107 16.52 -0.45 1.45
C ILE A 107 16.18 -1.93 1.38
N SER A 108 17.06 -2.82 1.86
CA SER A 108 16.79 -4.27 1.87
C SER A 108 15.52 -4.59 2.65
N PHE A 109 15.32 -3.97 3.81
CA PHE A 109 14.10 -4.11 4.60
C PHE A 109 12.88 -3.64 3.80
N ALA A 110 12.97 -2.47 3.16
CA ALA A 110 11.90 -1.96 2.31
C ALA A 110 11.63 -2.89 1.14
N GLU A 111 12.63 -3.33 0.39
CA GLU A 111 12.51 -4.29 -0.72
C GLU A 111 11.81 -5.58 -0.28
N GLN A 112 12.23 -6.18 0.83
CA GLN A 112 11.61 -7.39 1.36
C GLN A 112 10.15 -7.17 1.74
N ARG A 113 9.83 -6.01 2.33
CA ARG A 113 8.45 -5.63 2.66
C ARG A 113 7.62 -5.35 1.41
N LEU A 114 8.17 -4.60 0.46
CA LEU A 114 7.52 -4.28 -0.79
C LEU A 114 7.27 -5.53 -1.62
N ALA A 115 8.21 -6.46 -1.69
CA ALA A 115 8.04 -7.74 -2.39
C ALA A 115 6.87 -8.56 -1.83
N LYS A 116 6.61 -8.49 -0.51
CA LYS A 116 5.44 -9.11 0.12
C LYS A 116 4.14 -8.37 -0.26
N CYS A 117 4.18 -7.05 -0.36
CA CYS A 117 3.00 -6.22 -0.64
C CYS A 117 2.70 -6.01 -2.14
N SER A 118 3.67 -6.24 -3.04
CA SER A 118 3.60 -5.85 -4.47
C SER A 118 3.33 -7.03 -5.41
N ALA A 119 2.73 -8.10 -4.91
CA ALA A 119 2.37 -9.19 -5.80
C ALA A 119 1.34 -8.68 -6.82
N ILE A 120 1.59 -8.97 -8.09
CA ILE A 120 0.63 -8.71 -9.18
C ILE A 120 -0.62 -9.56 -8.86
N GLU A 121 -1.80 -9.08 -9.23
CA GLU A 121 -3.07 -9.83 -9.12
C GLU A 121 -3.59 -10.11 -7.69
N GLN A 122 -3.54 -9.11 -6.81
CA GLN A 122 -3.99 -9.23 -5.41
C GLN A 122 -5.51 -9.42 -5.29
N ARG A 123 -5.92 -10.40 -4.48
CA ARG A 123 -7.31 -10.54 -4.03
C ARG A 123 -7.62 -9.63 -2.86
N LEU A 124 -8.52 -8.67 -3.08
CA LEU A 124 -8.94 -7.70 -2.07
C LEU A 124 -10.41 -7.87 -1.69
N ILE A 125 -10.71 -7.69 -0.40
CA ILE A 125 -12.09 -7.67 0.10
C ILE A 125 -12.22 -6.76 1.30
N VAL A 126 -13.34 -6.06 1.43
CA VAL A 126 -13.72 -5.31 2.63
C VAL A 126 -14.86 -6.07 3.32
N LEU A 127 -14.59 -6.69 4.45
CA LEU A 127 -15.54 -7.54 5.18
C LEU A 127 -16.06 -6.86 6.44
N GLY A 128 -17.37 -6.97 6.67
CA GLY A 128 -17.99 -6.71 7.97
C GLY A 128 -17.90 -7.92 8.92
N ASP A 129 -17.87 -7.68 10.23
CA ASP A 129 -17.72 -8.72 11.28
C ASP A 129 -18.98 -9.57 11.56
N TYR A 130 -20.09 -9.31 10.87
CA TYR A 130 -21.35 -10.04 11.02
C TYR A 130 -21.63 -11.03 9.88
N ASN A 131 -20.61 -11.44 9.13
CA ASN A 131 -20.75 -12.44 8.07
C ASN A 131 -20.82 -13.86 8.67
N ASP A 132 -21.88 -14.60 8.36
CA ASP A 132 -21.97 -16.03 8.67
C ASP A 132 -20.98 -16.84 7.81
N GLU A 133 -20.57 -18.02 8.28
CA GLU A 133 -19.61 -18.90 7.56
C GLU A 133 -20.02 -19.24 6.12
N GLY A 134 -21.33 -19.18 5.82
CA GLY A 134 -21.89 -19.41 4.49
C GLY A 134 -22.07 -18.16 3.63
N PHE A 135 -21.77 -16.96 4.15
CA PHE A 135 -22.02 -15.68 3.48
C PHE A 135 -20.73 -15.06 2.94
N PHE A 136 -20.00 -15.80 2.10
CA PHE A 136 -18.87 -15.28 1.34
C PHE A 136 -19.22 -15.12 -0.14
N PRO A 137 -18.51 -14.26 -0.90
CA PRO A 137 -18.65 -14.22 -2.35
C PRO A 137 -18.51 -15.64 -2.92
N PRO A 138 -19.41 -16.11 -3.82
CA PRO A 138 -19.38 -17.49 -4.31
C PRO A 138 -18.07 -17.90 -4.98
N SER A 139 -17.34 -16.92 -5.54
CA SER A 139 -16.03 -17.11 -6.16
C SER A 139 -14.88 -17.23 -5.15
N LEU A 140 -15.15 -16.97 -3.87
CA LEU A 140 -14.13 -16.80 -2.86
C LEU A 140 -14.20 -17.89 -1.80
N HIS A 141 -13.20 -18.76 -1.80
CA HIS A 141 -13.01 -19.76 -0.75
C HIS A 141 -11.94 -19.28 0.24
N ILE A 142 -12.39 -18.86 1.43
CA ILE A 142 -11.52 -18.53 2.57
C ILE A 142 -11.73 -19.60 3.65
N PRO A 143 -10.67 -20.29 4.12
CA PRO A 143 -10.79 -21.22 5.24
C PRO A 143 -11.33 -20.52 6.49
N GLY A 144 -12.21 -21.17 7.26
CA GLY A 144 -12.77 -20.61 8.51
C GLY A 144 -11.73 -19.99 9.47
N PRO A 145 -10.56 -20.62 9.71
CA PRO A 145 -9.50 -20.02 10.53
C PRO A 145 -8.98 -18.67 10.01
N GLU A 146 -8.93 -18.48 8.69
CA GLU A 146 -8.52 -17.20 8.10
C GLU A 146 -9.57 -16.11 8.31
N VAL A 147 -10.86 -16.45 8.26
CA VAL A 147 -11.96 -15.52 8.54
C VAL A 147 -11.87 -14.99 9.97
N ILE A 148 -11.69 -15.89 10.94
CA ILE A 148 -11.54 -15.55 12.34
C ILE A 148 -10.34 -14.60 12.51
N ASP A 149 -9.25 -14.90 11.81
CA ASP A 149 -8.06 -14.09 11.92
C ASP A 149 -8.23 -12.69 11.30
N ILE A 150 -8.97 -12.50 10.21
CA ILE A 150 -9.24 -11.17 9.63
C ILE A 150 -9.81 -10.19 10.66
N PHE A 151 -10.62 -10.66 11.60
CA PHE A 151 -11.23 -9.81 12.64
C PHE A 151 -10.48 -9.83 13.98
N SER A 152 -9.57 -10.78 14.17
CA SER A 152 -8.81 -10.91 15.40
C SER A 152 -7.96 -9.66 15.67
N PRO A 153 -7.85 -9.21 16.92
CA PRO A 153 -6.94 -8.12 17.28
C PRO A 153 -5.49 -8.48 16.93
N PRO A 154 -4.62 -7.48 16.71
CA PRO A 154 -3.20 -7.75 16.49
C PRO A 154 -2.57 -8.38 17.74
N GLY A 155 -1.80 -9.47 17.57
CA GLY A 155 -1.00 -10.10 18.63
C GLY A 155 -1.16 -11.63 18.74
N THR A 156 -0.01 -12.31 18.63
CA THR A 156 0.29 -13.75 18.79
C THR A 156 -0.58 -14.75 18.00
N ASP A 157 0.06 -15.36 16.99
CA ASP A 157 -0.43 -16.39 16.05
C ASP A 157 -1.46 -15.95 14.99
N ALA A 158 -1.43 -14.67 14.59
CA ALA A 158 -2.26 -14.18 13.48
C ALA A 158 -1.69 -14.60 12.10
N ILE A 159 -2.59 -15.03 11.21
CA ILE A 159 -2.30 -15.36 9.80
C ILE A 159 -2.07 -14.09 8.98
N TYR A 160 -2.78 -13.01 9.32
CA TYR A 160 -2.76 -11.72 8.67
C TYR A 160 -1.98 -10.71 9.51
N SER A 161 -0.99 -10.05 8.89
CA SER A 161 -0.32 -8.90 9.48
C SER A 161 -1.25 -7.68 9.47
N ASP A 162 -1.17 -6.85 10.52
CA ASP A 162 -1.87 -5.56 10.49
C ASP A 162 -1.17 -4.63 9.49
N HIS A 163 -1.84 -4.35 8.38
CA HIS A 163 -1.35 -3.45 7.36
C HIS A 163 -1.22 -2.02 7.89
N GLN A 164 -1.93 -1.63 8.96
CA GLN A 164 -1.67 -0.35 9.61
C GLN A 164 -0.29 -0.32 10.27
N GLU A 165 0.27 -1.45 10.70
CA GLU A 165 1.67 -1.57 11.13
C GLU A 165 2.64 -1.56 9.94
N GLU A 166 2.25 -2.07 8.77
CA GLU A 166 3.08 -2.06 7.55
C GLU A 166 3.09 -0.70 6.84
N CYS A 167 1.92 -0.11 6.61
CA CYS A 167 1.75 1.30 6.24
C CYS A 167 2.14 2.25 7.38
N SER A 168 2.43 1.75 8.58
CA SER A 168 3.08 2.53 9.61
C SER A 168 4.45 3.02 9.17
N ILE A 169 5.09 2.41 8.17
CA ILE A 169 6.27 3.04 7.57
C ILE A 169 5.86 4.41 7.00
N LYS A 170 4.75 4.54 6.25
CA LYS A 170 4.25 5.85 5.77
C LYS A 170 3.75 6.72 6.92
N SER A 171 2.92 6.24 7.84
CA SER A 171 2.40 7.10 8.93
C SER A 171 3.38 7.37 10.07
N ARG A 172 4.47 6.60 10.19
CA ARG A 172 5.59 6.81 11.14
C ARG A 172 6.81 7.49 10.48
N LEU A 173 7.00 7.43 9.16
CA LEU A 173 7.97 8.26 8.42
C LEU A 173 7.40 9.63 8.06
N ASN A 174 6.10 9.69 7.72
CA ASN A 174 5.37 10.89 7.29
C ASN A 174 4.52 11.48 8.44
N MET A 175 4.91 11.20 9.69
CA MET A 175 4.13 11.42 10.93
C MET A 175 3.31 12.71 10.96
N PRO A 176 1.96 12.58 10.89
CA PRO A 176 1.07 13.51 11.55
C PRO A 176 1.10 13.35 13.07
N PHE A 177 1.72 12.31 13.64
CA PHE A 177 1.91 12.21 15.09
C PHE A 177 2.82 13.32 15.64
N PHE A 178 3.62 13.97 14.79
CA PHE A 178 4.33 15.21 15.14
C PHE A 178 3.48 16.49 14.98
N THR A 179 2.32 16.43 14.35
CA THR A 179 1.45 17.61 14.11
C THR A 179 0.06 17.51 14.75
N ALA A 180 -0.42 16.30 15.08
CA ALA A 180 -1.79 15.99 15.48
C ALA A 180 -1.95 15.67 16.99
N ARG A 181 -0.85 15.61 17.76
CA ARG A 181 -0.90 15.76 19.23
C ARG A 181 0.03 16.88 19.73
N PRO A 182 -0.36 18.15 19.54
CA PRO A 182 0.40 19.28 20.07
C PRO A 182 0.41 19.35 21.62
N ASP A 183 -0.57 18.75 22.30
CA ASP A 183 -0.92 19.27 23.63
C ASP A 183 -0.21 18.66 24.85
N GLU A 184 0.45 17.49 24.78
CA GLU A 184 1.08 16.91 25.99
C GLU A 184 2.57 16.52 25.89
N TYR A 185 3.13 16.27 24.69
CA TYR A 185 4.52 15.84 24.54
C TYR A 185 5.40 16.76 23.68
N MET A 186 4.84 17.82 23.08
CA MET A 186 5.45 18.54 21.95
C MET A 186 5.70 20.02 22.24
N ARG A 187 6.44 20.30 23.32
CA ARG A 187 6.99 21.64 23.58
C ARG A 187 8.37 21.88 23.01
N ASP A 188 9.04 20.86 22.48
CA ASP A 188 10.45 20.97 22.16
C ASP A 188 10.69 21.00 20.63
N ARG A 189 10.93 22.20 20.10
CA ARG A 189 11.25 22.46 18.68
C ARG A 189 12.41 21.59 18.18
N ALA A 190 13.29 21.12 19.06
CA ALA A 190 14.40 20.25 18.70
C ALA A 190 13.90 18.94 18.04
N TYR A 191 12.86 18.33 18.60
CA TYR A 191 12.31 17.07 18.07
C TYR A 191 11.68 17.23 16.68
N HIS A 192 11.05 18.37 16.41
CA HIS A 192 10.47 18.64 15.09
C HIS A 192 11.54 18.82 14.01
N ASN A 193 12.65 19.48 14.33
CA ASN A 193 13.74 19.65 13.37
C ASN A 193 14.45 18.32 13.07
N GLU A 194 14.67 17.48 14.08
CA GLU A 194 15.28 16.16 13.86
C GLU A 194 14.36 15.23 13.08
N SER A 195 13.05 15.24 13.34
CA SER A 195 12.11 14.44 12.55
C SER A 195 12.08 14.86 11.08
N GLN A 196 12.08 16.17 10.78
CA GLN A 196 12.16 16.65 9.39
C GLN A 196 13.44 16.19 8.68
N LYS A 197 14.59 16.21 9.36
CA LYS A 197 15.87 15.71 8.79
C LYS A 197 15.80 14.21 8.52
N ILE A 198 15.26 13.44 9.46
CA ILE A 198 15.09 12.00 9.31
C ILE A 198 14.15 11.68 8.14
N THR A 199 13.01 12.38 8.04
CA THR A 199 12.08 12.24 6.91
C THR A 199 12.78 12.56 5.58
N PHE A 200 13.51 13.68 5.50
CA PHE A 200 14.25 14.05 4.29
C PHE A 200 15.29 12.98 3.89
N LEU A 201 16.05 12.47 4.86
CA LEU A 201 17.03 11.41 4.63
C LEU A 201 16.35 10.10 4.16
N LEU A 202 15.18 9.79 4.71
CA LEU A 202 14.41 8.60 4.32
C LEU A 202 13.78 8.74 2.95
N GLU A 203 13.32 9.93 2.56
CA GLU A 203 12.88 10.21 1.19
C GLU A 203 14.00 10.03 0.16
N GLN A 204 15.26 10.30 0.54
CA GLN A 204 16.42 10.07 -0.32
C GLN A 204 16.76 8.58 -0.49
N VAL A 205 16.62 7.78 0.57
CA VAL A 205 16.99 6.36 0.57
C VAL A 205 15.84 5.46 0.11
N LEU A 206 14.62 5.85 0.45
CA LEU A 206 13.38 5.18 0.10
C LEU A 206 12.55 6.15 -0.76
N PRO A 207 12.86 6.30 -2.06
CA PRO A 207 12.09 7.15 -2.98
C PRO A 207 10.77 6.47 -3.34
N ILE A 208 10.02 6.06 -2.32
CA ILE A 208 8.68 5.54 -2.45
C ILE A 208 7.82 6.78 -2.71
N GLU A 209 7.52 7.04 -3.99
CA GLU A 209 6.60 8.11 -4.38
C GLU A 209 5.18 7.75 -3.92
N TRP A 210 4.81 8.11 -2.70
CA TRP A 210 3.51 7.78 -2.15
C TRP A 210 2.39 8.62 -2.79
N CYS A 211 1.34 7.95 -3.29
CA CYS A 211 -0.02 8.35 -3.75
C CYS A 211 -0.44 9.82 -4.04
N SER A 212 0.43 10.84 -4.01
CA SER A 212 0.14 12.21 -4.47
C SER A 212 0.40 12.40 -5.97
N VAL A 213 0.87 11.34 -6.63
CA VAL A 213 1.18 11.33 -8.06
C VAL A 213 -0.11 11.44 -8.86
N ASP A 214 -0.05 12.24 -9.93
CA ASP A 214 -1.09 12.26 -10.96
C ASP A 214 -1.35 10.83 -11.44
N GLN A 215 -2.55 10.32 -11.14
CA GLN A 215 -2.93 8.96 -11.51
C GLN A 215 -3.39 8.85 -12.96
N SER A 216 -3.42 9.95 -13.72
CA SER A 216 -3.94 9.98 -15.09
C SER A 216 -3.25 8.99 -16.03
N GLY A 217 -1.98 8.64 -15.78
CA GLY A 217 -1.22 7.66 -16.57
C GLY A 217 -1.36 6.20 -16.14
N PHE A 218 -2.32 5.88 -15.26
CA PHE A 218 -2.52 4.52 -14.74
C PHE A 218 -3.90 3.95 -15.08
N VAL A 219 -4.01 2.63 -15.07
CA VAL A 219 -5.24 1.86 -15.29
C VAL A 219 -5.38 0.84 -14.17
N LEU A 220 -6.51 0.86 -13.47
CA LEU A 220 -6.92 -0.21 -12.54
C LEU A 220 -7.57 -1.32 -13.35
N ARG A 221 -7.17 -2.57 -13.11
CA ARG A 221 -7.74 -3.75 -13.78
C ARG A 221 -8.35 -4.70 -12.76
N ASN A 222 -9.57 -5.14 -13.04
CA ASN A 222 -10.16 -6.33 -12.42
C ASN A 222 -9.89 -7.52 -13.35
N LEU A 223 -8.89 -8.32 -12.98
CA LEU A 223 -8.42 -9.48 -13.74
C LEU A 223 -9.44 -10.63 -13.70
N SER A 224 -10.24 -10.73 -12.64
CA SER A 224 -11.30 -11.76 -12.55
C SER A 224 -12.38 -11.58 -13.60
N LYS A 225 -12.65 -10.33 -14.00
CA LYS A 225 -13.79 -9.97 -14.86
C LYS A 225 -13.42 -9.42 -16.22
N GLY A 226 -12.15 -9.05 -16.43
CA GLY A 226 -11.76 -8.31 -17.63
C GLY A 226 -12.35 -6.90 -17.65
N GLU A 227 -12.51 -6.27 -16.49
CA GLU A 227 -13.01 -4.90 -16.37
C GLU A 227 -11.87 -3.95 -16.00
N TYR A 228 -11.94 -2.68 -16.42
CA TYR A 228 -10.93 -1.70 -16.06
C TYR A 228 -11.49 -0.30 -15.79
N VAL A 229 -10.74 0.49 -15.04
CA VAL A 229 -11.01 1.91 -14.74
C VAL A 229 -9.77 2.73 -15.04
N THR A 230 -9.94 3.80 -15.81
CA THR A 230 -8.81 4.66 -16.20
C THR A 230 -8.56 5.77 -15.18
N GLY A 231 -7.29 6.03 -14.89
CA GLY A 231 -6.89 7.17 -14.08
C GLY A 231 -7.25 8.51 -14.71
N LYS A 232 -7.30 8.60 -16.05
CA LYS A 232 -7.81 9.78 -16.77
C LYS A 232 -9.26 10.08 -16.43
N ALA A 233 -10.12 9.07 -16.40
CA ALA A 233 -11.52 9.24 -16.03
C ALA A 233 -11.66 9.74 -14.58
N MET A 234 -10.85 9.18 -13.67
CA MET A 234 -10.80 9.62 -12.26
C MET A 234 -10.31 11.07 -12.12
N ALA A 235 -9.24 11.45 -12.83
CA ALA A 235 -8.72 12.81 -12.83
C ALA A 235 -9.74 13.82 -13.37
N LYS A 236 -10.45 13.45 -14.45
CA LYS A 236 -11.55 14.26 -14.98
C LYS A 236 -12.68 14.42 -13.97
N PHE A 237 -13.12 13.31 -13.35
CA PHE A 237 -14.15 13.34 -12.31
C PHE A 237 -13.80 14.29 -11.16
N ASN A 238 -12.56 14.21 -10.65
CA ASN A 238 -12.10 15.08 -9.57
C ASN A 238 -12.07 16.56 -9.98
N LYS A 239 -11.70 16.86 -11.22
CA LYS A 239 -11.74 18.22 -11.77
C LYS A 239 -13.16 18.77 -11.89
N ASP A 240 -14.09 17.94 -12.36
CA ASP A 240 -15.48 18.32 -12.61
C ASP A 240 -16.28 18.49 -11.31
N ARG A 241 -15.99 17.68 -10.29
CA ARG A 241 -16.69 17.67 -8.98
C ARG A 241 -16.56 18.98 -8.19
N LYS A 242 -15.59 19.86 -8.49
CA LYS A 242 -15.25 21.10 -7.74
C LYS A 242 -15.46 20.92 -6.23
N PRO A 243 -14.57 20.21 -5.53
CA PRO A 243 -14.83 19.81 -4.16
C PRO A 243 -15.15 21.04 -3.30
N LYS A 244 -16.32 21.04 -2.66
CA LYS A 244 -16.55 21.86 -1.47
C LYS A 244 -15.67 21.25 -0.39
N ARG A 245 -14.36 21.54 -0.40
CA ARG A 245 -13.42 21.08 0.63
C ARG A 245 -13.91 21.65 1.95
N THR A 246 -14.63 20.83 2.71
CA THR A 246 -15.13 21.19 4.04
C THR A 246 -14.09 20.86 5.09
N SER A 247 -13.16 19.95 4.77
CA SER A 247 -12.08 19.53 5.63
C SER A 247 -10.76 19.42 4.87
N ILE A 248 -9.66 19.66 5.58
CA ILE A 248 -8.30 19.31 5.14
C ILE A 248 -8.12 17.79 4.91
N PHE A 249 -9.05 16.98 5.42
CA PHE A 249 -9.04 15.53 5.32
C PHE A 249 -9.88 14.99 4.15
N ASP A 250 -10.50 15.87 3.36
CA ASP A 250 -11.25 15.50 2.16
C ASP A 250 -10.24 15.22 1.02
N ALA A 251 -9.75 13.98 0.97
CA ALA A 251 -8.91 13.51 -0.12
C ALA A 251 -9.75 13.31 -1.41
N ASP A 252 -9.19 13.68 -2.55
CA ASP A 252 -9.81 13.42 -3.84
C ASP A 252 -9.82 11.90 -4.11
N PRO A 253 -10.94 11.32 -4.60
CA PRO A 253 -11.01 9.92 -4.96
C PRO A 253 -9.92 9.50 -5.94
N CYS A 254 -9.44 8.27 -5.79
CA CYS A 254 -8.34 7.71 -6.59
C CYS A 254 -8.72 6.32 -7.14
N LEU A 255 -7.82 5.69 -7.92
CA LEU A 255 -8.07 4.34 -8.42
C LEU A 255 -8.26 3.31 -7.29
N GLY A 256 -7.61 3.48 -6.13
CA GLY A 256 -7.91 2.63 -4.98
C GLY A 256 -9.29 2.90 -4.36
N SER A 257 -9.82 4.13 -4.46
CA SER A 257 -11.20 4.43 -4.09
C SER A 257 -12.21 3.72 -5.00
N ALA A 258 -11.90 3.58 -6.29
CA ALA A 258 -12.69 2.80 -7.25
C ALA A 258 -12.77 1.31 -6.91
N VAL A 259 -11.70 0.74 -6.37
CA VAL A 259 -11.75 -0.63 -5.82
C VAL A 259 -12.64 -0.66 -4.58
N LEU A 260 -12.38 0.22 -3.61
CA LEU A 260 -13.11 0.27 -2.34
C LEU A 260 -14.63 0.41 -2.50
N SER A 261 -15.09 1.12 -3.54
CA SER A 261 -16.53 1.28 -3.81
C SER A 261 -17.22 0.00 -4.28
N ARG A 262 -16.47 -1.05 -4.66
CA ARG A 262 -17.03 -2.30 -5.21
C ARG A 262 -16.56 -3.58 -4.51
N ILE A 263 -15.69 -3.51 -3.51
CA ILE A 263 -15.19 -4.69 -2.79
C ILE A 263 -15.82 -4.90 -1.41
N CYS A 264 -16.85 -4.13 -1.03
CA CYS A 264 -17.47 -4.27 0.28
C CYS A 264 -18.41 -5.47 0.30
N TRP A 265 -18.34 -6.24 1.39
CA TRP A 265 -19.11 -7.44 1.61
C TRP A 265 -19.52 -7.58 3.07
N SER A 266 -20.81 -7.51 3.33
CA SER A 266 -21.36 -7.55 4.68
C SER A 266 -22.80 -8.03 4.68
N HIS A 267 -23.04 -9.09 5.46
CA HIS A 267 -24.36 -9.42 5.97
C HIS A 267 -24.60 -8.63 7.26
N CYS A 268 -25.76 -8.00 7.38
CA CYS A 268 -26.22 -7.48 8.66
C CYS A 268 -27.58 -8.08 8.95
N SER A 269 -27.61 -9.14 9.76
CA SER A 269 -28.84 -9.81 10.17
C SER A 269 -29.82 -8.90 10.91
N ASN A 270 -29.34 -7.78 11.46
CA ASN A 270 -30.14 -6.76 12.13
C ASN A 270 -30.79 -5.75 11.16
N LEU A 271 -30.43 -5.79 9.89
CA LEU A 271 -31.03 -4.96 8.84
C LEU A 271 -31.88 -5.83 7.91
N PRO A 272 -32.91 -5.27 7.25
CA PRO A 272 -33.65 -6.05 6.28
C PRO A 272 -32.72 -6.51 5.15
N ALA A 273 -33.04 -7.65 4.53
CA ALA A 273 -32.17 -8.33 3.56
C ALA A 273 -31.78 -7.45 2.35
N ASP A 274 -32.55 -6.41 2.08
CA ASP A 274 -32.28 -5.37 1.08
C ASP A 274 -31.09 -4.46 1.41
N ARG A 275 -30.50 -4.60 2.61
CA ARG A 275 -29.32 -3.84 3.06
C ARG A 275 -28.05 -4.66 3.15
N ASN A 276 -28.05 -5.90 2.64
CA ASN A 276 -26.81 -6.64 2.47
C ASN A 276 -25.93 -5.93 1.45
N ILE A 277 -24.68 -5.70 1.82
CA ILE A 277 -23.69 -5.12 0.91
C ILE A 277 -22.99 -6.31 0.27
N THR A 278 -23.24 -6.52 -1.01
CA THR A 278 -22.72 -7.67 -1.78
C THR A 278 -22.13 -7.15 -3.07
N ASP A 279 -21.09 -6.33 -2.94
CA ASP A 279 -20.57 -5.62 -4.09
C ASP A 279 -19.88 -6.59 -5.06
N VAL A 280 -19.96 -6.20 -6.34
CA VAL A 280 -19.65 -7.08 -7.47
C VAL A 280 -18.18 -7.48 -7.55
N TRP A 281 -17.27 -6.81 -6.86
CA TRP A 281 -15.82 -7.02 -6.95
C TRP A 281 -15.21 -7.63 -5.69
N ALA A 282 -16.01 -7.97 -4.68
CA ALA A 282 -15.52 -8.53 -3.43
C ALA A 282 -14.75 -9.86 -3.66
N GLY A 283 -13.46 -9.87 -3.33
CA GLY A 283 -12.59 -11.04 -3.48
C GLY A 283 -11.98 -11.23 -4.87
N ASP A 284 -12.25 -10.33 -5.82
CA ASP A 284 -11.66 -10.37 -7.16
C ASP A 284 -10.16 -10.04 -7.14
N ARG A 285 -9.46 -10.37 -8.23
CA ARG A 285 -8.04 -10.08 -8.44
C ARG A 285 -7.86 -8.73 -9.10
N PHE A 286 -6.98 -7.91 -8.53
CA PHE A 286 -6.69 -6.57 -9.03
C PHE A 286 -5.20 -6.35 -9.24
N ASP A 287 -4.91 -5.46 -10.18
CA ASP A 287 -3.66 -4.72 -10.20
C ASP A 287 -3.89 -3.33 -10.81
N ILE A 288 -2.86 -2.49 -10.73
CA ILE A 288 -2.81 -1.20 -11.42
C ILE A 288 -1.63 -1.27 -12.37
N VAL A 289 -1.76 -0.80 -13.61
CA VAL A 289 -0.64 -0.77 -14.56
C VAL A 289 -0.51 0.60 -15.19
N SER A 290 0.62 0.87 -15.85
CA SER A 290 0.73 2.07 -16.67
C SER A 290 -0.22 1.96 -17.87
N GLU A 291 -0.78 3.08 -18.31
CA GLU A 291 -1.67 3.13 -19.48
C GLU A 291 -0.96 2.60 -20.75
N ASN A 292 0.34 2.87 -20.89
CA ASN A 292 1.14 2.37 -22.00
C ASN A 292 1.26 0.84 -22.02
N ASP A 293 1.45 0.23 -20.84
CA ASP A 293 1.53 -1.23 -20.73
C ASP A 293 0.17 -1.87 -21.04
N PHE A 294 -0.92 -1.26 -20.55
CA PHE A 294 -2.28 -1.69 -20.84
C PHE A 294 -2.63 -1.59 -22.33
N ASP A 295 -2.30 -0.48 -22.98
CA ASP A 295 -2.52 -0.30 -24.42
C ASP A 295 -1.76 -1.33 -25.27
N ARG A 296 -0.53 -1.66 -24.86
CA ARG A 296 0.27 -2.70 -25.51
C ARG A 296 -0.40 -4.07 -25.36
N GLU A 297 -0.90 -4.40 -24.17
CA GLU A 297 -1.64 -5.64 -23.93
C GLU A 297 -2.92 -5.72 -24.76
N CYS A 298 -3.72 -4.66 -24.80
CA CYS A 298 -4.93 -4.59 -25.63
C CYS A 298 -4.64 -4.81 -27.12
N LYS A 299 -3.55 -4.23 -27.65
CA LYS A 299 -3.12 -4.44 -29.04
C LYS A 299 -2.70 -5.90 -29.30
N MET A 300 -1.91 -6.47 -28.40
CA MET A 300 -1.51 -7.88 -28.51
C MET A 300 -2.71 -8.83 -28.43
N GLY A 301 -3.72 -8.51 -27.61
CA GLY A 301 -4.98 -9.25 -27.55
C GLY A 301 -5.74 -9.20 -28.87
N ALA A 302 -5.90 -8.00 -29.45
CA ALA A 302 -6.57 -7.82 -30.74
C ALA A 302 -5.86 -8.52 -31.90
N GLU A 303 -4.52 -8.54 -31.89
CA GLU A 303 -3.73 -9.29 -32.88
C GLU A 303 -3.95 -10.81 -32.74
N ARG A 304 -4.02 -11.34 -31.51
CA ARG A 304 -4.32 -12.76 -31.26
C ARG A 304 -5.71 -13.16 -31.73
N ASP A 305 -6.71 -12.33 -31.48
CA ASP A 305 -8.09 -12.57 -31.95
C ASP A 305 -8.19 -12.60 -33.49
N SER A 306 -7.20 -12.05 -34.19
CA SER A 306 -7.12 -12.06 -35.66
C SER A 306 -6.35 -13.25 -36.24
N MET A 307 -5.63 -14.02 -35.41
CA MET A 307 -4.92 -15.24 -35.84
C MET A 307 -5.88 -16.42 -35.99
N ARG A 308 -5.60 -17.34 -36.92
CA ARG A 308 -6.44 -18.52 -37.15
C ARG A 308 -6.33 -19.50 -35.98
N GLU A 309 -7.45 -20.14 -35.64
CA GLU A 309 -7.55 -21.13 -34.54
C GLU A 309 -6.50 -22.26 -34.64
N ASP A 310 -6.08 -22.60 -35.87
CA ASP A 310 -5.11 -23.66 -36.13
C ASP A 310 -3.69 -23.38 -35.58
N ASP A 311 -3.34 -22.12 -35.33
CA ASP A 311 -2.00 -21.71 -34.86
C ASP A 311 -1.90 -21.58 -33.33
N ILE A 312 -3.00 -21.77 -32.58
CA ILE A 312 -3.10 -21.42 -31.14
C ILE A 312 -2.70 -22.58 -30.20
N GLY A 313 -2.20 -23.70 -30.75
CA GLY A 313 -1.89 -24.92 -29.99
C GLY A 313 -1.10 -24.68 -28.69
N ASN A 314 -1.81 -24.76 -27.55
CA ASN A 314 -1.35 -24.68 -26.15
C ASN A 314 -1.15 -23.31 -25.47
N MET A 315 -1.67 -22.19 -25.99
CA MET A 315 -1.70 -20.96 -25.17
C MET A 315 -2.79 -21.00 -24.09
N ALA A 316 -2.46 -20.58 -22.87
CA ALA A 316 -3.42 -20.44 -21.78
C ALA A 316 -4.57 -19.50 -22.20
N PRO A 317 -5.81 -19.75 -21.72
CA PRO A 317 -6.95 -18.89 -22.03
C PRO A 317 -6.66 -17.46 -21.56
N SER A 318 -6.43 -16.55 -22.51
CA SER A 318 -6.28 -15.13 -22.20
C SER A 318 -7.65 -14.51 -22.00
N ILE A 319 -7.76 -13.56 -21.06
CA ILE A 319 -8.95 -12.70 -20.91
C ILE A 319 -9.24 -12.08 -22.28
N THR A 320 -10.38 -12.46 -22.87
CA THR A 320 -10.64 -12.23 -24.30
C THR A 320 -11.15 -10.83 -24.60
N LYS A 321 -11.54 -10.02 -23.59
CA LYS A 321 -11.93 -8.63 -23.83
C LYS A 321 -11.93 -7.79 -22.55
N TRP A 322 -11.23 -6.66 -22.59
CA TRP A 322 -11.30 -5.64 -21.55
C TRP A 322 -12.54 -4.74 -21.72
N VAL A 323 -13.28 -4.47 -20.64
CA VAL A 323 -14.47 -3.62 -20.59
C VAL A 323 -14.22 -2.39 -19.72
N ASP A 324 -14.36 -1.20 -20.29
CA ASP A 324 -14.25 0.06 -19.54
C ASP A 324 -15.50 0.30 -18.69
N VAL A 325 -15.36 0.19 -17.38
CA VAL A 325 -16.44 0.44 -16.41
C VAL A 325 -16.26 1.76 -15.67
N SER A 326 -15.37 2.64 -16.14
CA SER A 326 -15.04 3.91 -15.45
C SER A 326 -16.28 4.73 -15.11
N LYS A 327 -17.25 4.84 -16.03
CA LYS A 327 -18.46 5.66 -15.81
C LYS A 327 -19.34 5.13 -14.68
N GLU A 328 -19.50 3.81 -14.59
CA GLU A 328 -20.36 3.16 -13.60
C GLU A 328 -19.73 3.28 -12.20
N VAL A 329 -18.44 2.98 -12.10
CA VAL A 329 -17.67 3.09 -10.86
C VAL A 329 -17.67 4.53 -10.34
N LEU A 330 -17.49 5.53 -11.23
CA LEU A 330 -17.52 6.93 -10.82
C LEU A 330 -18.91 7.37 -10.33
N ALA A 331 -19.99 6.85 -10.91
CA ALA A 331 -21.35 7.13 -10.43
C ALA A 331 -21.59 6.55 -9.02
N GLU A 332 -21.05 5.37 -8.73
CA GLU A 332 -21.13 4.75 -7.39
C GLU A 332 -20.31 5.52 -6.35
N ILE A 333 -19.10 5.95 -6.72
CA ILE A 333 -18.28 6.83 -5.87
C ILE A 333 -19.05 8.12 -5.57
N GLU A 334 -19.62 8.78 -6.59
CA GLU A 334 -20.40 9.99 -6.41
C GLU A 334 -21.60 9.78 -5.48
N ALA A 335 -22.38 8.72 -5.70
CA ALA A 335 -23.52 8.36 -4.87
C ALA A 335 -23.11 8.10 -3.40
N SER A 336 -21.93 7.53 -3.18
CA SER A 336 -21.41 7.22 -1.84
C SER A 336 -20.85 8.44 -1.12
N LEU A 337 -20.37 9.44 -1.85
CA LEU A 337 -19.87 10.71 -1.31
C LEU A 337 -20.98 11.70 -0.96
N LEU A 338 -22.21 11.47 -1.44
CA LEU A 338 -23.40 12.26 -1.11
C LEU A 338 -24.11 11.78 0.17
N LYS A 339 -23.80 10.57 0.63
CA LYS A 339 -24.30 10.00 1.90
C LYS A 339 -23.42 10.46 3.06
#